data_AF-A0A7C1WT02-F1
#
_entry.id   AF-A0A7C1WT02-F1
#
_cell.length_a   1.000
_cell.length_b   1.000
_cell.length_c   1.000
_cell.angle_alpha   90.00
_cell.angle_beta   90.00
_cell.angle_gamma   90.00
#
_symmetry.space_group_name_H-M   'P 1'
#
loop_
_entity.id
_entity.type
_entity.pdbx_description
1 polymer ?
#
loop_
_entity_poly.entity_id
_entity_poly.type
_entity_poly.pdbx_seq_one_letter_code
_entity_poly.pdbx_strand_id
1 'polypeptide(L)'
;MLRRVSGGQLVWQGPGALNYSVCVPRQEPYGIHRAYETLSAGVVQALTRWGLRCSFGRVPGAYCDGSHNLVIHQRKLAGTAQARRKGFILVHGTVLIDADWERILGLLTEFYRRAGQARSIRRAALTTLSEALGRPLTTDQAKTAFAAGYAEVLGLSGRWSPDAVPLPEELRRARELAHQYSLSSPSPV
;
A
#
# COMPACT_ATOMS: atom_id res chain seq x y z
N MET A 1 6.01 -16.91 3.38
CA MET A 1 5.30 -15.93 2.53
C MET A 1 3.89 -15.74 3.07
N LEU A 2 3.29 -14.55 2.91
CA LEU A 2 1.91 -14.28 3.33
C LEU A 2 1.04 -13.95 2.11
N ARG A 3 -0.22 -14.41 2.12
CA ARG A 3 -1.23 -14.08 1.11
C ARG A 3 -2.26 -13.11 1.68
N ARG A 4 -2.49 -12.02 0.96
CA ARG A 4 -3.51 -11.02 1.31
C ARG A 4 -4.91 -11.41 0.81
N VAL A 5 -5.94 -10.84 1.43
CA VAL A 5 -7.36 -11.07 1.09
C VAL A 5 -7.76 -10.50 -0.28
N SER A 6 -7.03 -9.48 -0.76
CA SER A 6 -7.18 -8.89 -2.09
C SER A 6 -6.35 -9.64 -3.14
N GLY A 7 -6.59 -9.35 -4.42
CA GLY A 7 -5.75 -9.86 -5.51
C GLY A 7 -4.39 -9.15 -5.68
N GLY A 8 -3.78 -9.38 -6.83
CA GLY A 8 -2.51 -8.81 -7.28
C GLY A 8 -1.30 -9.74 -7.11
N GLN A 9 -0.11 -9.23 -7.40
CA GLN A 9 1.15 -10.00 -7.43
C GLN A 9 1.97 -9.83 -6.13
N LEU A 10 3.21 -10.32 -6.12
CA LEU A 10 4.15 -10.15 -5.00
C LEU A 10 4.42 -8.67 -4.74
N VAL A 11 4.37 -8.28 -3.47
CA VAL A 11 4.75 -6.95 -2.98
C VAL A 11 5.74 -7.15 -1.83
N TRP A 12 6.83 -6.40 -1.85
CA TRP A 12 7.80 -6.38 -0.75
C TRP A 12 7.20 -5.72 0.52
N GLN A 13 7.48 -6.28 1.69
CA GLN A 13 7.04 -5.85 3.01
C GLN A 13 8.16 -5.92 4.07
N GLY A 14 8.67 -4.77 4.53
CA GLY A 14 9.63 -4.69 5.64
C GLY A 14 10.06 -3.24 5.92
N PRO A 15 11.26 -3.00 6.48
CA PRO A 15 11.73 -1.65 6.77
C PRO A 15 11.62 -0.73 5.56
N GLY A 16 11.14 0.50 5.79
CA GLY A 16 10.90 1.48 4.73
C GLY A 16 9.58 1.29 3.96
N ALA A 17 8.82 0.21 4.17
CA ALA A 17 7.48 0.06 3.59
C ALA A 17 6.39 0.47 4.59
N LEU A 18 5.56 1.45 4.23
CA LEU A 18 4.40 1.89 5.00
C LEU A 18 3.11 1.40 4.33
N ASN A 19 2.32 0.63 5.07
CA ASN A 19 1.01 0.16 4.61
C ASN A 19 -0.10 1.04 5.15
N TYR A 20 -1.10 1.30 4.31
CA TYR A 20 -2.36 1.91 4.72
C TYR A 20 -3.53 1.07 4.22
N SER A 21 -4.65 1.15 4.93
CA SER A 21 -5.90 0.49 4.53
C SER A 21 -7.10 1.35 4.90
N VAL A 22 -8.03 1.52 3.97
CA VAL A 22 -9.28 2.24 4.18
C VAL A 22 -10.43 1.31 3.80
N CYS A 23 -11.36 1.13 4.74
CA CYS A 23 -12.54 0.30 4.56
C CYS A 23 -13.79 1.17 4.69
N VAL A 24 -14.70 1.07 3.71
CA VAL A 24 -15.96 1.82 3.71
C VAL A 24 -17.13 0.91 3.36
N PRO A 25 -18.35 1.18 3.89
CA PRO A 25 -19.56 0.55 3.38
C PRO A 25 -19.73 0.79 1.89
N ARG A 26 -20.23 -0.20 1.15
CA ARG A 26 -20.56 -0.13 -0.27
C ARG A 26 -21.92 0.56 -0.48
N GLN A 27 -22.09 1.72 0.13
CA GLN A 27 -23.29 2.55 0.00
C GLN A 27 -23.14 3.57 -1.14
N GLU A 28 -21.89 3.88 -1.50
CA GLU A 28 -21.54 4.78 -2.59
C GLU A 28 -21.43 4.03 -3.93
N PRO A 29 -21.84 4.62 -5.07
CA PRO A 29 -21.77 4.02 -6.40
C PRO A 29 -20.33 4.01 -6.97
N TYR A 30 -19.32 3.81 -6.12
CA TYR A 30 -17.94 3.77 -6.59
C TYR A 30 -17.71 2.56 -7.49
N GLY A 31 -17.53 2.83 -8.78
CA GLY A 31 -16.87 1.91 -9.70
C GLY A 31 -15.50 1.50 -9.17
N ILE A 32 -14.93 0.42 -9.74
CA ILE A 32 -13.65 -0.13 -9.27
C ILE A 32 -12.54 0.93 -9.28
N HIS A 33 -12.46 1.74 -10.34
CA HIS A 33 -11.45 2.78 -10.52
C HIS A 33 -11.58 3.91 -9.50
N ARG A 34 -12.79 4.50 -9.40
CA ARG A 34 -13.09 5.58 -8.46
C ARG A 34 -12.74 5.21 -7.03
N ALA A 35 -13.00 3.97 -6.61
CA ALA A 35 -12.68 3.54 -5.25
C ALA A 35 -11.17 3.57 -4.96
N TYR A 36 -10.30 3.21 -5.91
CA TYR A 36 -8.84 3.33 -5.71
C TYR A 36 -8.41 4.78 -5.52
N GLU A 37 -8.92 5.68 -6.35
CA GLU A 37 -8.60 7.12 -6.30
C GLU A 37 -9.10 7.74 -5.00
N THR A 38 -10.39 7.59 -4.71
CA THR A 38 -11.04 8.15 -3.52
C THR A 38 -10.42 7.63 -2.23
N LEU A 39 -10.20 6.32 -2.11
CA LEU A 39 -9.72 5.73 -0.87
C LEU A 39 -8.19 5.83 -0.70
N SER A 40 -7.46 6.29 -1.71
CA SER A 40 -6.03 6.64 -1.61
C SER A 40 -5.81 8.15 -1.47
N ALA A 41 -6.87 8.96 -1.50
CA ALA A 41 -6.76 10.41 -1.58
C ALA A 41 -6.09 11.04 -0.35
N GLY A 42 -6.17 10.42 0.84
CA GLY A 42 -5.42 10.90 2.01
C GLY A 42 -3.90 10.85 1.83
N VAL A 43 -3.39 9.81 1.16
CA VAL A 43 -1.96 9.71 0.79
C VAL A 43 -1.63 10.76 -0.27
N VAL A 44 -2.46 10.90 -1.31
CA VAL A 44 -2.26 11.88 -2.38
C VAL A 44 -2.24 13.31 -1.83
N GLN A 45 -3.11 13.61 -0.86
CA GLN A 45 -3.17 14.91 -0.19
C GLN A 45 -1.87 15.22 0.56
N ALA A 46 -1.34 14.26 1.30
CA ALA A 46 -0.05 14.42 1.98
C ALA A 46 1.12 14.65 0.99
N LEU A 47 1.15 13.89 -0.11
CA LEU A 47 2.15 14.07 -1.18
C LEU A 47 2.07 15.48 -1.79
N THR A 48 0.85 15.96 -2.04
CA THR A 48 0.60 17.30 -2.60
C THR A 48 1.13 18.40 -1.68
N ARG A 49 0.95 18.27 -0.36
CA ARG A 49 1.49 19.21 0.64
C ARG A 49 3.03 19.27 0.65
N TRP A 50 3.69 18.19 0.25
CA TRP A 50 5.14 18.19 0.05
C TRP A 50 5.57 18.61 -1.36
N GLY A 51 4.66 19.15 -2.17
CA GLY A 51 4.95 19.61 -3.53
C GLY A 51 5.10 18.48 -4.55
N LEU A 52 4.76 17.24 -4.20
CA LEU A 52 4.85 16.11 -5.10
C LEU A 52 3.55 15.93 -5.89
N ARG A 53 3.66 15.89 -7.21
CA ARG A 53 2.54 15.54 -8.09
C ARG A 53 2.43 14.02 -8.22
N CYS A 54 1.33 13.48 -7.71
CA CYS A 54 1.03 12.06 -7.77
C CYS A 54 -0.03 11.78 -8.85
N SER A 55 0.18 10.73 -9.64
CA SER A 55 -0.77 10.23 -10.63
C SER A 55 -1.01 8.73 -10.42
N PHE A 56 -2.10 8.22 -10.99
CA PHE A 56 -2.39 6.79 -11.02
C PHE A 56 -2.00 6.21 -12.39
N GLY A 57 -1.30 5.08 -12.39
CA GLY A 57 -0.97 4.45 -13.66
C GLY A 57 -0.03 3.26 -13.59
N ARG A 58 0.13 2.60 -14.74
CA ARG A 58 1.14 1.56 -14.93
C ARG A 58 2.53 2.19 -15.05
N VAL A 59 3.52 1.48 -14.53
CA VAL A 59 4.93 1.83 -14.70
C VAL A 59 5.67 0.60 -15.24
N PRO A 60 5.94 0.53 -16.56
CA PRO A 60 6.63 -0.60 -17.16
C PRO A 60 7.96 -0.92 -16.47
N GLY A 61 8.15 -2.20 -16.11
CA GLY A 61 9.33 -2.67 -15.39
C GLY A 61 9.23 -2.56 -13.87
N ALA A 62 8.15 -2.02 -13.31
CA ALA A 62 7.90 -2.10 -11.88
C ALA A 62 7.36 -3.48 -11.46
N TYR A 63 7.61 -3.91 -10.23
CA TYR A 63 6.99 -5.13 -9.68
C TYR A 63 5.54 -4.87 -9.28
N CYS A 64 4.68 -5.90 -9.39
CA CYS A 64 3.24 -5.79 -9.14
C CYS A 64 2.61 -4.60 -9.88
N ASP A 65 2.96 -4.43 -11.15
CA ASP A 65 2.50 -3.30 -11.96
C ASP A 65 1.00 -3.43 -12.28
N GLY A 66 0.25 -2.36 -12.01
CA GLY A 66 -1.18 -2.27 -12.27
C GLY A 66 -1.58 -0.84 -12.58
N SER A 67 -2.81 -0.64 -13.06
CA SER A 67 -3.32 0.68 -13.47
C SER A 67 -3.51 1.68 -12.32
N HIS A 68 -3.35 1.25 -11.07
CA HIS A 68 -3.56 2.10 -9.88
C HIS A 68 -2.33 2.16 -8.97
N ASN A 69 -1.11 2.07 -9.53
CA ASN A 69 0.05 2.47 -8.74
C ASN A 69 -0.02 3.97 -8.44
N LEU A 70 0.53 4.40 -7.31
CA LEU A 70 0.85 5.82 -7.10
C LEU A 70 2.18 6.10 -7.79
N VAL A 71 2.19 7.05 -8.72
CA VAL A 71 3.31 7.35 -9.61
C VAL A 71 3.77 8.79 -9.42
N ILE A 72 5.08 8.95 -9.19
CA ILE A 72 5.76 10.24 -9.05
C ILE A 72 6.96 10.24 -9.99
N HIS A 73 7.11 11.31 -10.77
CA HIS A 73 8.21 11.45 -11.74
C HIS A 73 8.37 10.22 -12.66
N GLN A 74 7.25 9.66 -13.15
CA GLN A 74 7.19 8.44 -13.98
C GLN A 74 7.72 7.16 -13.30
N ARG A 75 7.89 7.17 -11.97
CA ARG A 75 8.35 6.04 -11.18
C ARG A 75 7.27 5.62 -10.18
N LYS A 76 7.14 4.32 -9.97
CA LYS A 76 6.20 3.76 -9.00
C LYS A 76 6.69 4.03 -7.58
N LEU A 77 5.88 4.77 -6.82
CA LEU A 77 6.05 4.99 -5.38
C LEU A 77 5.32 3.92 -4.56
N ALA A 78 4.09 3.59 -4.95
CA ALA A 78 3.24 2.67 -4.21
C ALA A 78 2.44 1.76 -5.13
N GLY A 79 2.15 0.54 -4.66
CA GLY A 79 1.14 -0.32 -5.25
C GLY A 79 -0.13 -0.31 -4.40
N THR A 80 -1.30 -0.32 -5.04
CA THR A 80 -2.60 -0.43 -4.36
C THR A 80 -3.30 -1.73 -4.74
N ALA A 81 -4.18 -2.21 -3.86
CA ALA A 81 -5.07 -3.34 -4.13
C ALA A 81 -6.42 -3.15 -3.42
N GLN A 82 -7.45 -3.76 -3.99
CA GLN A 82 -8.82 -3.66 -3.48
C GLN A 82 -9.43 -5.04 -3.22
N ALA A 83 -10.30 -5.14 -2.22
CA ALA A 83 -11.25 -6.24 -2.03
C ALA A 83 -12.67 -5.69 -1.83
N ARG A 84 -13.68 -6.40 -2.34
CA ARG A 84 -15.10 -6.07 -2.14
C ARG A 84 -15.81 -7.30 -1.58
N ARG A 85 -16.29 -7.21 -0.33
CA ARG A 85 -16.89 -8.37 0.37
C ARG A 85 -17.95 -7.89 1.35
N LYS A 86 -19.03 -8.67 1.49
CA LYS A 86 -20.08 -8.47 2.50
C LYS A 86 -20.60 -7.03 2.61
N GLY A 87 -20.77 -6.35 1.47
CA GLY A 87 -21.23 -4.96 1.46
C GLY A 87 -20.19 -3.91 1.83
N PHE A 88 -18.89 -4.25 1.85
CA PHE A 88 -17.79 -3.31 2.09
C PHE A 88 -16.78 -3.29 0.94
N ILE A 89 -16.09 -2.16 0.82
CA ILE A 89 -14.94 -1.96 -0.06
C ILE A 89 -13.72 -1.69 0.83
N LEU A 90 -12.68 -2.49 0.65
CA LEU A 90 -11.36 -2.27 1.24
C LEU A 90 -10.39 -1.88 0.12
N VAL A 91 -9.74 -0.72 0.25
CA VAL A 91 -8.56 -0.36 -0.53
C VAL A 91 -7.38 -0.26 0.42
N HIS A 92 -6.25 -0.83 0.03
CA HIS A 92 -5.01 -0.73 0.77
C HIS A 92 -3.84 -0.54 -0.18
N GLY A 93 -2.75 0.02 0.33
CA GLY A 93 -1.56 0.25 -0.45
C GLY A 93 -0.30 0.15 0.38
N THR A 94 0.80 -0.10 -0.31
CA THR A 94 2.15 -0.16 0.26
C THR A 94 2.97 0.95 -0.38
N VAL A 95 3.30 1.97 0.40
CA VAL A 95 4.11 3.11 0.00
C VAL A 95 5.56 2.86 0.43
N LEU A 96 6.51 2.97 -0.49
CA LEU A 96 7.93 2.90 -0.14
C LEU A 96 8.38 4.27 0.39
N ILE A 97 8.64 4.35 1.69
CA ILE A 97 9.19 5.54 2.35
C ILE A 97 10.70 5.60 2.13
N ASP A 98 11.36 4.45 2.28
CA ASP A 98 12.78 4.23 2.01
C ASP A 98 13.02 2.79 1.55
N ALA A 99 14.19 2.48 0.99
CA ALA A 99 14.46 1.20 0.36
C ALA A 99 15.96 0.85 0.30
N ASP A 100 16.30 -0.33 0.81
CA ASP A 100 17.50 -1.06 0.41
C ASP A 100 17.23 -1.76 -0.94
N TRP A 101 17.54 -1.07 -2.03
CA TRP A 101 17.20 -1.54 -3.37
C TRP A 101 17.90 -2.83 -3.77
N GLU A 102 19.14 -3.03 -3.34
CA GLU A 102 19.89 -4.25 -3.65
C GLU A 102 19.18 -5.46 -3.05
N ARG A 103 18.87 -5.39 -1.74
CA ARG A 103 18.12 -6.43 -1.04
C ARG A 103 16.75 -6.66 -1.67
N ILE A 104 16.00 -5.59 -1.93
CA ILE A 104 14.63 -5.68 -2.44
C ILE A 104 14.61 -6.32 -3.83
N LEU A 105 15.44 -5.82 -4.75
CA LEU A 105 15.48 -6.34 -6.12
C LEU A 105 16.03 -7.76 -6.16
N GLY A 106 17.00 -8.09 -5.31
CA GLY A 106 17.51 -9.46 -5.16
C GLY A 106 16.42 -10.44 -4.74
N LEU A 107 15.68 -10.12 -3.68
CA LEU A 107 14.58 -10.96 -3.18
C LEU A 107 13.45 -11.11 -4.20
N LEU A 108 13.04 -10.02 -4.86
CA LEU A 108 11.99 -10.06 -5.87
C LEU A 108 12.42 -10.90 -7.08
N THR A 109 13.66 -10.72 -7.56
CA THR A 109 14.20 -11.48 -8.69
C THR A 109 14.28 -12.96 -8.37
N GLU A 110 14.81 -13.32 -7.20
CA GLU A 110 14.92 -14.71 -6.77
C GLU A 110 13.55 -15.36 -6.61
N PHE A 111 12.58 -14.65 -6.04
CA PHE A 111 11.21 -15.15 -5.95
C PHE A 111 10.62 -15.47 -7.33
N TYR A 112 10.68 -14.53 -8.27
CA TYR A 112 10.12 -14.73 -9.60
C TYR A 112 10.84 -15.82 -10.38
N ARG A 113 12.17 -15.95 -10.19
CA ARG A 113 12.95 -17.05 -10.75
C ARG A 113 12.46 -18.41 -10.23
N ARG A 114 12.33 -18.58 -8.92
CA ARG A 114 11.82 -19.82 -8.30
C ARG A 114 10.39 -20.14 -8.71
N ALA A 115 9.56 -19.12 -8.92
CA ALA A 115 8.19 -19.27 -9.37
C ALA A 115 8.05 -19.60 -10.88
N GLY A 116 9.15 -19.77 -11.62
CA GLY A 116 9.13 -19.99 -13.08
C GLY A 116 8.60 -18.79 -13.88
N GLN A 117 8.60 -17.60 -13.28
CA GLN A 117 8.02 -16.36 -13.83
C GLN A 117 9.05 -15.23 -13.83
N ALA A 118 10.29 -15.59 -14.17
CA ALA A 118 11.41 -14.65 -14.24
C ALA A 118 11.01 -13.41 -15.03
N ARG A 119 11.23 -12.24 -14.43
CA ARG A 119 10.85 -10.96 -15.01
C ARG A 119 11.90 -9.92 -14.67
N SER A 120 12.16 -9.02 -15.62
CA SER A 120 13.07 -7.91 -15.41
C SER A 120 12.36 -6.80 -14.63
N ILE A 121 12.76 -6.61 -13.38
CA ILE A 121 12.33 -5.49 -12.55
C ILE A 121 13.39 -4.40 -12.68
N ARG A 122 12.98 -3.22 -13.17
CA ARG A 122 13.88 -2.10 -13.44
C ARG A 122 13.93 -1.18 -12.22
N ARG A 123 15.12 -1.02 -11.63
CA ARG A 123 15.34 -0.03 -10.55
C ARG A 123 14.83 1.35 -10.93
N ALA A 124 15.09 1.81 -12.15
CA ALA A 124 14.67 3.11 -12.65
C ALA A 124 13.14 3.31 -12.71
N ALA A 125 12.35 2.23 -12.68
CA ALA A 125 10.89 2.28 -12.66
C ALA A 125 10.31 2.46 -11.24
N LEU A 126 11.15 2.45 -10.21
CA LEU A 126 10.75 2.48 -8.81
C LEU A 126 11.29 3.74 -8.12
N THR A 127 10.60 4.20 -7.09
CA THR A 127 11.10 5.27 -6.22
C THR A 127 10.62 5.08 -4.80
N THR A 128 11.30 5.71 -3.86
CA THR A 128 10.81 5.91 -2.51
C THR A 128 10.34 7.35 -2.32
N LEU A 129 9.63 7.59 -1.22
CA LEU A 129 9.21 8.93 -0.87
C LEU A 129 10.43 9.81 -0.52
N SER A 130 11.41 9.26 0.19
CA SER A 130 12.67 9.97 0.49
C SER A 130 13.41 10.40 -0.78
N GLU A 131 13.48 9.52 -1.79
CA GLU A 131 14.08 9.84 -3.09
C GLU A 131 13.29 10.89 -3.86
N ALA A 132 11.96 10.79 -3.87
CA ALA A 132 11.10 11.73 -4.57
C ALA A 132 11.18 13.13 -3.96
N LEU A 133 11.37 13.23 -2.65
CA LEU A 133 11.56 14.49 -1.92
C LEU A 133 13.00 15.02 -1.98
N GLY A 134 13.96 14.19 -2.38
CA GLY A 134 15.39 14.54 -2.35
C GLY A 134 15.97 14.66 -0.92
N ARG A 135 15.30 14.11 0.09
CA ARG A 135 15.75 14.14 1.49
C ARG A 135 15.23 12.92 2.27
N PRO A 136 15.93 12.49 3.33
CA PRO A 136 15.44 11.42 4.20
C PRO A 136 14.08 11.75 4.81
N LEU A 137 13.19 10.76 4.84
CA LEU A 137 11.89 10.81 5.52
C LEU A 137 11.71 9.53 6.32
N THR A 138 11.30 9.65 7.59
CA THR A 138 11.00 8.47 8.41
C THR A 138 9.58 7.95 8.17
N THR A 139 9.37 6.67 8.47
CA THR A 139 8.03 6.06 8.43
C THR A 139 7.04 6.78 9.34
N ASP A 140 7.49 7.26 10.51
CA ASP A 140 6.61 7.98 11.45
C ASP A 140 6.20 9.36 10.92
N GLN A 141 7.13 10.09 10.30
CA GLN A 141 6.80 11.35 9.61
C GLN A 141 5.78 11.13 8.49
N ALA A 142 5.96 10.06 7.71
CA ALA A 142 5.02 9.68 6.67
C ALA A 142 3.65 9.28 7.24
N LYS A 143 3.63 8.48 8.32
CA LYS A 143 2.40 8.07 9.02
C LYS A 143 1.62 9.28 9.50
N THR A 144 2.27 10.22 10.18
CA THR A 144 1.63 11.46 10.66
C THR A 144 1.05 12.29 9.53
N ALA A 145 1.80 12.45 8.43
CA ALA A 145 1.32 13.21 7.28
C ALA A 145 0.14 12.52 6.57
N PHE A 146 0.19 11.19 6.40
CA PHE A 146 -0.90 10.43 5.79
C PHE A 146 -2.15 10.43 6.65
N ALA A 147 -2.00 10.29 7.97
CA ALA A 147 -3.09 10.41 8.93
C ALA A 147 -3.78 11.79 8.83
N ALA A 148 -3.00 12.88 8.77
CA ALA A 148 -3.54 14.22 8.58
C ALA A 148 -4.24 14.39 7.22
N GLY A 149 -3.68 13.82 6.15
CA GLY A 149 -4.30 13.82 4.82
C GLY A 149 -5.63 13.07 4.79
N TYR A 150 -5.73 11.92 5.46
CA TYR A 150 -6.99 11.18 5.60
C TYR A 150 -8.01 11.91 6.46
N ALA A 151 -7.58 12.51 7.57
CA ALA A 151 -8.48 13.27 8.44
C ALA A 151 -9.16 14.44 7.70
N GLU A 152 -8.41 15.13 6.85
CA GLU A 152 -8.94 16.19 5.98
C GLU A 152 -9.91 15.63 4.94
N VAL A 153 -9.43 14.69 4.11
CA VAL A 153 -10.19 14.19 2.95
C VAL A 153 -11.48 13.47 3.35
N LEU A 154 -11.48 12.79 4.49
CA LEU A 154 -12.64 12.07 5.00
C LEU A 154 -13.51 12.91 5.95
N GLY A 155 -13.16 14.18 6.20
CA GLY A 155 -13.91 15.04 7.13
C GLY A 155 -13.89 14.52 8.57
N LEU A 156 -12.82 13.83 8.97
CA LEU A 156 -12.66 13.22 10.29
C LEU A 156 -11.93 14.12 11.29
N SER A 157 -11.63 15.37 10.92
CA SER A 157 -11.01 16.36 11.80
C SER A 157 -11.77 16.45 13.13
N GLY A 158 -11.09 16.10 14.23
CA GLY A 158 -11.66 16.10 15.59
C GLY A 158 -12.58 14.92 15.93
N ARG A 159 -12.84 14.00 14.98
CA ARG A 159 -13.66 12.78 15.16
C ARG A 159 -12.85 11.49 15.11
N TRP A 160 -11.58 11.58 14.76
CA TRP A 160 -10.65 10.46 14.65
C TRP A 160 -9.29 10.84 15.22
N SER A 161 -8.64 9.87 15.87
CA SER A 161 -7.26 10.00 16.35
C SER A 161 -6.41 8.87 15.77
N PRO A 162 -5.17 9.13 15.34
CA PRO A 162 -4.21 8.10 14.93
C PRO A 162 -3.83 7.16 16.07
N ASP A 163 -4.09 7.55 17.32
CA ASP A 163 -3.83 6.77 18.53
C ASP A 163 -5.05 5.99 19.01
N ALA A 164 -6.17 6.05 18.27
CA ALA A 164 -7.34 5.26 18.57
C ALA A 164 -6.99 3.75 18.51
N VAL A 165 -7.30 3.04 19.60
CA VAL A 165 -7.07 1.60 19.69
C VAL A 165 -8.27 0.88 19.04
N PRO A 166 -8.05 -0.18 18.24
CA PRO A 166 -9.15 -0.98 17.70
C PRO A 166 -10.03 -1.54 18.82
N LEU A 167 -11.32 -1.74 18.53
CA LEU A 167 -12.26 -2.29 19.50
C LEU A 167 -11.83 -3.70 19.95
N PRO A 168 -12.12 -4.11 21.20
CA PRO A 168 -11.73 -5.43 21.69
C PRO A 168 -12.22 -6.59 20.81
N GLU A 169 -13.41 -6.46 20.21
CA GLU A 169 -13.96 -7.44 19.28
C GLU A 169 -13.21 -7.50 17.94
N GLU A 170 -12.73 -6.36 17.44
CA GLU A 170 -11.90 -6.29 16.23
C GLU A 170 -10.56 -6.96 16.47
N LEU A 171 -9.93 -6.69 17.62
CA LEU A 171 -8.67 -7.34 18.03
C LEU A 171 -8.84 -8.84 18.20
N ARG A 172 -9.92 -9.29 18.85
CA ARG A 172 -10.24 -10.71 19.00
C ARG A 172 -10.38 -11.36 17.63
N ARG A 173 -11.17 -10.76 16.74
CA ARG A 173 -11.40 -11.29 15.39
C ARG A 173 -10.13 -11.30 14.55
N ALA A 174 -9.28 -10.28 14.68
CA ALA A 174 -7.99 -10.22 14.01
C ALA A 174 -7.06 -11.36 14.45
N ARG A 175 -7.03 -11.68 15.75
CA ARG A 175 -6.23 -12.80 16.30
C ARG A 175 -6.72 -14.16 15.79
N GLU A 176 -8.03 -14.38 15.78
CA GLU A 176 -8.63 -15.59 15.21
C GLU A 176 -8.25 -15.77 13.74
N LEU A 177 -8.38 -14.71 12.94
CA LEU A 177 -8.01 -14.72 11.53
C LEU A 177 -6.51 -14.96 11.35
N ALA A 178 -5.65 -14.30 12.14
CA ALA A 178 -4.21 -14.49 12.07
C ALA A 178 -3.81 -15.95 12.33
N HIS A 179 -4.45 -16.58 13.33
CA HIS A 179 -4.26 -18.00 13.60
C HIS A 179 -4.70 -18.87 12.41
N GLN A 180 -5.88 -18.62 11.84
CA GLN A 180 -6.36 -19.32 10.64
C GLN A 180 -5.39 -19.16 9.45
N TYR A 181 -4.88 -17.95 9.20
CA TYR A 181 -3.90 -17.69 8.13
C TYR A 181 -2.54 -18.35 8.39
N SER A 182 -2.12 -18.49 9.65
CA SER A 182 -0.90 -19.23 9.98
C SER A 182 -1.02 -20.73 9.73
N LEU A 183 -2.22 -21.30 9.94
CA LEU A 183 -2.48 -22.72 9.71
C LEU A 183 -2.71 -23.06 8.23
N SER A 184 -3.19 -22.10 7.45
CA SER A 184 -3.53 -22.28 6.02
C SER A 184 -2.42 -21.83 5.06
N SER A 185 -1.32 -21.28 5.58
CA SER A 185 -0.11 -21.05 4.79
C SER A 185 0.69 -22.35 4.74
N PRO A 186 1.01 -22.91 3.56
CA PRO A 186 1.85 -24.10 3.51
C PRO A 186 3.19 -23.81 4.21
N SER A 187 3.68 -24.78 4.98
CA SER A 187 5.03 -24.72 5.57
C SER A 187 6.03 -24.28 4.51
N PRO A 188 7.02 -23.43 4.86
CA PRO A 188 8.12 -23.18 3.96
C PRO A 188 8.81 -24.52 3.68
N VAL A 189 8.66 -25.00 2.44
CA VAL A 189 9.45 -26.11 1.88
C VAL A 189 10.86 -25.59 1.62
#